data_AF-A0A2P2IEW7-F1
#
_entry.id   AF-A0A2P2IEW7-F1
#
_cell.length_a   1.000
_cell.length_b   1.000
_cell.length_c   1.000
_cell.angle_alpha   90.00
_cell.angle_beta   90.00
_cell.angle_gamma   90.00
#
_symmetry.space_group_name_H-M   'P 1'
#
loop_
_entity.id
_entity.type
_entity.pdbx_description
1 polymer ?
#
loop_
_entity_poly.entity_id
_entity_poly.type
_entity_poly.pdbx_seq_one_letter_code
_entity_poly.pdbx_strand_id
1 'polypeptide(L)'
;NNNNNTNNGNSSSSSSGGGGGCGISTSLHSNCGSEPWRAQLLLHHHMDVPTMERKTHDNRYRTAVDLEIDAMTIVHNVCIYHGSSTTLAESCRQFLRECQHCLLELQLCADCYKWQHCREDALWFCMPCSPRHRLVYAKQKGFPYWPAKVIREGSSTCDVRFFGSQHQRANIDNGHIKSITVNVHSLQIKKTSAYTKALEELKQHQVFLNEADKDPALNSALPASSPAATQ
;
A
#
# COMPACT_ATOMS: atom_id res chain seq x y z
N ASN A 1 61.46 27.20 6.35
CA ASN A 1 61.84 26.42 7.54
C ASN A 1 60.73 25.39 7.78
N ASN A 2 61.04 24.12 7.47
CA ASN A 2 60.29 22.86 7.65
C ASN A 2 58.85 22.76 7.11
N ASN A 3 58.55 21.97 6.07
CA ASN A 3 58.67 20.49 5.87
C ASN A 3 57.43 19.71 6.36
N ASN A 4 56.77 19.02 5.41
CA ASN A 4 56.37 17.59 5.36
C ASN A 4 55.49 17.05 6.52
N ASN A 5 54.55 16.11 6.37
CA ASN A 5 54.45 14.91 5.52
C ASN A 5 53.04 14.31 5.73
N THR A 6 52.27 13.98 4.70
CA THR A 6 51.94 12.62 4.18
C THR A 6 51.59 11.47 5.16
N ASN A 7 50.48 10.78 4.82
CA ASN A 7 50.13 9.33 4.88
C ASN A 7 48.70 9.15 5.44
N ASN A 8 47.69 8.70 4.69
CA ASN A 8 47.49 7.50 3.85
C ASN A 8 47.51 6.19 4.66
N GLY A 9 46.39 5.46 4.67
CA GLY A 9 46.22 4.22 5.42
C GLY A 9 44.79 3.67 5.37
N ASN A 10 44.49 2.99 4.26
CA ASN A 10 43.29 2.22 3.97
C ASN A 10 43.19 0.97 4.87
N SER A 11 41.97 0.46 5.14
CA SER A 11 41.54 -0.97 5.12
C SER A 11 40.54 -1.39 6.22
N SER A 12 39.30 -1.61 5.78
CA SER A 12 38.41 -2.79 6.00
C SER A 12 37.83 -3.19 7.37
N SER A 13 36.48 -3.25 7.32
CA SER A 13 35.56 -4.35 7.72
C SER A 13 35.14 -4.56 9.18
N SER A 14 33.85 -4.32 9.46
CA SER A 14 32.81 -5.28 9.93
C SER A 14 31.61 -4.50 10.48
N SER A 15 30.48 -4.39 9.78
CA SER A 15 29.28 -5.27 9.82
C SER A 15 28.67 -5.49 11.21
N SER A 16 27.61 -4.73 11.52
CA SER A 16 26.53 -5.18 12.40
C SER A 16 25.25 -4.43 12.06
N GLY A 17 24.21 -5.20 11.72
CA GLY A 17 22.92 -4.72 11.26
C GLY A 17 22.12 -4.02 12.35
N GLY A 18 21.22 -3.15 11.90
CA GLY A 18 20.16 -2.56 12.71
C GLY A 18 18.94 -2.41 11.82
N GLY A 19 17.98 -3.32 11.98
CA GLY A 19 16.72 -3.30 11.25
C GLY A 19 16.00 -1.97 11.45
N GLY A 20 15.65 -1.33 10.33
CA GLY A 20 14.78 -0.16 10.31
C GLY A 20 13.35 -0.56 10.65
N GLY A 21 13.10 -0.83 11.93
CA GLY A 21 11.75 -0.79 12.50
C GLY A 21 11.36 0.66 12.68
N CYS A 22 10.46 1.16 11.83
CA CYS A 22 9.74 2.39 12.08
C CYS A 22 8.76 2.15 13.24
N GLY A 23 9.28 2.15 14.46
CA GLY A 23 8.47 2.22 15.68
C GLY A 23 7.86 3.60 15.78
N ILE A 24 6.65 3.76 15.23
CA ILE A 24 5.80 4.88 15.59
C ILE A 24 5.43 4.65 17.05
N SER A 25 6.13 5.33 17.95
CA SER A 25 5.79 5.39 19.37
C SER A 25 4.37 5.93 19.49
N THR A 26 3.43 5.03 19.76
CA THR A 26 2.05 5.31 20.14
C THR A 26 2.06 6.02 21.49
N SER A 27 2.25 7.35 21.46
CA SER A 27 1.89 8.23 22.57
C SER A 27 1.05 9.39 22.05
N LEU A 28 -0.10 9.05 21.49
CA LEU A 28 -1.24 9.97 21.36
C LEU A 28 -1.92 10.24 22.73
N HIS A 29 -1.22 9.99 23.84
CA HIS A 29 -1.46 10.69 25.10
C HIS A 29 -0.68 12.01 25.11
N SER A 30 -0.95 12.86 24.11
CA SER A 30 -0.64 14.28 24.25
C SER A 30 -1.71 14.87 25.15
N ASN A 31 -1.43 14.82 26.45
CA ASN A 31 -2.00 15.62 27.54
C ASN A 31 -3.18 16.50 27.06
N CYS A 32 -4.41 15.97 27.13
CA CYS A 32 -5.62 16.77 27.09
C CYS A 32 -5.54 17.68 28.32
N GLY A 33 -4.87 18.83 28.16
CA GLY A 33 -4.35 19.62 29.26
C GLY A 33 -5.44 19.97 30.26
N SER A 34 -5.19 19.61 31.52
CA SER A 34 -5.77 20.09 32.80
C SER A 34 -7.30 20.24 32.95
N GLU A 35 -8.11 20.18 31.89
CA GLU A 35 -9.51 20.61 31.88
C GLU A 35 -10.38 19.68 31.01
N PRO A 36 -10.68 18.44 31.48
CA PRO A 36 -11.49 17.46 30.74
C PRO A 36 -12.87 17.98 30.31
N TRP A 37 -13.43 18.93 31.06
CA TRP A 37 -14.70 19.57 30.75
C TRP A 37 -14.71 20.28 29.39
N ARG A 38 -13.54 20.79 28.93
CA ARG A 38 -13.44 21.48 27.64
C ARG A 38 -13.70 20.51 26.49
N ALA A 39 -13.17 19.30 26.58
CA ALA A 39 -13.41 18.27 25.57
C ALA A 39 -14.89 17.85 25.59
N GLN A 40 -15.49 17.68 26.77
CA GLN A 40 -16.90 17.30 26.92
C GLN A 40 -17.88 18.40 26.45
N LEU A 41 -17.48 19.67 26.51
CA LEU A 41 -18.30 20.79 26.04
C LEU A 41 -18.15 21.04 24.54
N LEU A 42 -16.93 20.93 24.00
CA LEU A 42 -16.62 21.31 22.62
C LEU A 42 -16.84 20.17 21.62
N LEU A 43 -16.76 18.91 22.06
CA LEU A 43 -16.80 17.75 21.18
C LEU A 43 -18.15 17.02 21.32
N HIS A 44 -18.95 17.02 20.25
CA HIS A 44 -20.23 16.30 20.23
C HIS A 44 -20.04 14.78 20.20
N HIS A 45 -19.04 14.28 19.46
CA HIS A 45 -18.74 12.87 19.38
C HIS A 45 -17.26 12.61 19.66
N HIS A 46 -16.96 11.89 20.73
CA HIS A 46 -15.59 11.50 21.05
C HIS A 46 -15.15 10.33 20.15
N MET A 47 -14.00 10.50 19.51
CA MET A 47 -13.37 9.46 18.70
C MET A 47 -11.85 9.57 18.83
N ASP A 48 -11.18 8.44 18.93
CA ASP A 48 -9.72 8.30 18.98
C ASP A 48 -9.27 6.99 18.30
N VAL A 49 -7.97 6.89 18.01
CA VAL A 49 -7.38 5.73 17.31
C VAL A 49 -7.60 4.42 18.09
N PRO A 50 -7.41 4.35 19.43
CA PRO A 50 -7.70 3.13 20.19
C PRO A 50 -9.17 2.70 20.14
N THR A 51 -10.11 3.65 20.10
CA THR A 51 -11.54 3.36 19.93
C THR A 51 -11.80 2.81 18.53
N MET A 52 -11.16 3.37 17.51
CA MET A 52 -11.25 2.83 16.15
C MET A 52 -10.74 1.38 16.10
N GLU A 53 -9.61 1.09 16.73
CA GLU A 53 -9.03 -0.25 16.81
C GLU A 53 -9.98 -1.25 17.48
N ARG A 54 -10.55 -0.89 18.63
CA ARG A 54 -11.57 -1.72 19.30
C ARG A 54 -12.79 -1.94 18.40
N LYS A 55 -13.30 -0.90 17.74
CA LYS A 55 -14.43 -1.04 16.80
C LYS A 55 -14.11 -2.00 15.65
N THR A 56 -12.86 -2.00 15.17
CA THR A 56 -12.40 -2.96 14.15
C THR A 56 -12.38 -4.38 14.70
N HIS A 57 -11.81 -4.60 15.88
CA HIS A 57 -11.75 -5.93 16.51
C HIS A 57 -13.15 -6.50 16.80
N ASP A 58 -14.08 -5.64 17.23
CA ASP A 58 -15.46 -6.00 17.55
C ASP A 58 -16.37 -6.10 16.30
N ASN A 59 -15.82 -5.97 15.07
CA ASN A 59 -16.57 -5.96 13.81
C ASN A 59 -17.74 -4.95 13.78
N ARG A 60 -17.53 -3.77 14.36
CA ARG A 60 -18.58 -2.72 14.47
C ARG A 60 -18.72 -1.86 13.21
N TYR A 61 -17.77 -1.93 12.29
CA TYR A 61 -17.86 -1.26 10.99
C TYR A 61 -18.58 -2.15 9.99
N ARG A 62 -19.68 -1.66 9.40
CA ARG A 62 -20.42 -2.39 8.36
C ARG A 62 -19.84 -2.11 6.99
N THR A 63 -19.33 -0.90 6.81
CA THR A 63 -18.73 -0.45 5.56
C THR A 63 -17.38 0.23 5.80
N ALA A 64 -16.54 0.27 4.76
CA ALA A 64 -15.31 1.06 4.76
C ALA A 64 -15.55 2.56 5.03
N VAL A 65 -16.73 3.06 4.65
CA VAL A 65 -17.14 4.46 4.85
C VAL A 65 -17.36 4.74 6.33
N ASP A 66 -17.88 3.79 7.11
CA ASP A 66 -18.06 3.95 8.56
C ASP A 66 -16.71 4.18 9.27
N LEU A 67 -15.66 3.47 8.82
CA LEU A 67 -14.29 3.65 9.31
C LEU A 67 -13.73 5.03 8.91
N GLU A 68 -14.01 5.49 7.68
CA GLU A 68 -13.60 6.82 7.21
C GLU A 68 -14.25 7.94 8.03
N ILE A 69 -15.54 7.83 8.35
CA ILE A 69 -16.28 8.81 9.16
C ILE A 69 -15.65 8.95 10.56
N ASP A 70 -15.26 7.85 11.19
CA ASP A 70 -14.57 7.90 12.48
C ASP A 70 -13.20 8.58 12.36
N ALA A 71 -12.42 8.27 11.31
CA ALA A 71 -11.14 8.93 11.05
C ALA A 71 -11.32 10.45 10.83
N MET A 72 -12.34 10.85 10.06
CA MET A 72 -12.70 12.26 9.86
C MET A 72 -13.10 12.94 11.17
N THR A 73 -13.80 12.23 12.06
CA THR A 73 -14.21 12.74 13.37
C THR A 73 -13.00 13.03 14.26
N ILE A 74 -11.95 12.20 14.22
CA ILE A 74 -10.70 12.48 14.93
C ILE A 74 -10.09 13.79 14.45
N VAL A 75 -9.95 13.98 13.14
CA VAL A 75 -9.36 15.22 12.57
C VAL A 75 -10.22 16.44 12.94
N HIS A 76 -11.54 16.31 12.85
CA HIS A 76 -12.50 17.36 13.21
C HIS A 76 -12.34 17.78 14.67
N ASN A 77 -12.31 16.82 15.59
CA ASN A 77 -12.16 17.06 17.02
C ASN A 77 -10.83 17.76 17.35
N VAL A 78 -9.74 17.31 16.73
CA VAL A 78 -8.42 17.94 16.89
C VAL A 78 -8.43 19.38 16.38
N CYS A 79 -9.06 19.65 15.23
CA CYS A 79 -9.15 21.00 14.67
C CYS A 79 -9.98 21.93 15.56
N ILE A 80 -11.05 21.44 16.19
CA ILE A 80 -11.86 22.21 17.15
C ILE A 80 -11.08 22.48 18.44
N TYR A 81 -10.43 21.46 19.00
CA TYR A 81 -9.81 21.57 20.32
C TYR A 81 -8.48 22.33 20.31
N HIS A 82 -7.63 22.04 19.33
CA HIS A 82 -6.28 22.60 19.23
C HIS A 82 -6.17 23.76 18.23
N GLY A 83 -7.14 23.89 17.31
CA GLY A 83 -7.08 24.84 16.20
C GLY A 83 -6.55 24.21 14.91
N SER A 84 -7.08 24.65 13.78
CA SER A 84 -6.85 24.04 12.46
C SER A 84 -5.43 24.21 11.91
N SER A 85 -4.70 25.24 12.33
CA SER A 85 -3.34 25.55 11.87
C SER A 85 -2.23 24.89 12.69
N THR A 86 -2.58 24.09 13.70
CA THR A 86 -1.58 23.43 14.56
C THR A 86 -0.85 22.30 13.82
N THR A 87 0.38 22.03 14.25
CA THR A 87 1.17 20.88 13.77
C THR A 87 0.43 19.56 14.02
N LEU A 88 -0.25 19.45 15.16
CA LEU A 88 -1.08 18.29 15.49
C LEU A 88 -2.25 18.13 14.50
N ALA A 89 -2.93 19.22 14.14
CA ALA A 89 -3.99 19.17 13.13
C ALA A 89 -3.45 18.78 11.75
N GLU A 90 -2.24 19.21 11.37
CA GLU A 90 -1.61 18.77 10.12
C GLU A 90 -1.25 17.27 10.15
N SER A 91 -0.70 16.77 11.26
CA SER A 91 -0.46 15.34 11.43
C SER A 91 -1.75 14.52 11.34
N CYS A 92 -2.86 15.01 11.90
CA CYS A 92 -4.15 14.33 11.81
C CYS A 92 -4.72 14.35 10.38
N ARG A 93 -4.52 15.45 9.63
CA ARG A 93 -4.89 15.49 8.20
C ARG A 93 -4.05 14.51 7.38
N GLN A 94 -2.77 14.35 7.68
CA GLN A 94 -1.92 13.35 7.04
C GLN A 94 -2.40 11.92 7.34
N PHE A 95 -2.74 11.64 8.60
CA PHE A 95 -3.36 10.37 9.01
C PHE A 95 -4.63 10.08 8.20
N LEU A 96 -5.54 11.05 8.07
CA LEU A 96 -6.77 10.87 7.27
C LEU A 96 -6.47 10.59 5.79
N ARG A 97 -5.49 11.28 5.19
CA ARG A 97 -5.07 11.01 3.80
C ARG A 97 -4.54 9.58 3.64
N GLU A 98 -3.81 9.07 4.62
CA GLU A 98 -3.31 7.68 4.62
C GLU A 98 -4.45 6.67 4.77
N CYS A 99 -5.41 6.92 5.67
CA CYS A 99 -6.61 6.10 5.79
C CYS A 99 -7.39 6.04 4.47
N GLN A 100 -7.64 7.20 3.85
CA GLN A 100 -8.34 7.28 2.55
C GLN A 100 -7.57 6.53 1.46
N HIS A 101 -6.25 6.64 1.43
CA HIS A 101 -5.43 5.89 0.49
C HIS A 101 -5.56 4.38 0.68
N CYS A 102 -5.49 3.88 1.93
CA CYS A 102 -5.68 2.47 2.24
C CYS A 102 -7.07 1.96 1.83
N LEU A 103 -8.11 2.75 2.09
CA LEU A 103 -9.49 2.40 1.71
C LEU A 103 -9.64 2.32 0.18
N LEU A 104 -9.03 3.24 -0.57
CA LEU A 104 -9.00 3.20 -2.03
C LEU A 104 -8.30 1.95 -2.55
N GLU A 105 -7.13 1.58 -2.00
CA GLU A 105 -6.44 0.34 -2.39
C GLU A 105 -7.28 -0.91 -2.12
N LEU A 106 -7.93 -0.95 -0.96
CA LEU A 106 -8.82 -2.04 -0.58
C LEU A 106 -10.01 -2.17 -1.55
N GLN A 107 -10.60 -1.04 -1.96
CA GLN A 107 -11.72 -1.01 -2.93
C GLN A 107 -11.29 -1.40 -4.34
N LEU A 108 -10.05 -1.11 -4.74
CA LEU A 108 -9.52 -1.48 -6.05
C LEU A 108 -9.29 -2.98 -6.16
N CYS A 109 -8.65 -3.58 -5.15
CA CYS A 109 -8.50 -5.03 -5.05
C CYS A 109 -8.11 -5.44 -3.63
N ALA A 110 -9.05 -6.13 -2.95
CA ALA A 110 -8.83 -6.61 -1.59
C ALA A 110 -7.69 -7.63 -1.48
N ASP A 111 -7.51 -8.49 -2.49
CA ASP A 111 -6.41 -9.44 -2.53
C ASP A 111 -5.06 -8.74 -2.65
N CYS A 112 -4.91 -7.79 -3.59
CA CYS A 112 -3.68 -7.00 -3.71
C CYS A 112 -3.35 -6.25 -2.41
N TYR A 113 -4.38 -5.67 -1.77
CA TYR A 113 -4.20 -5.00 -0.49
C TYR A 113 -3.73 -5.96 0.60
N LYS A 114 -4.37 -7.13 0.70
CA LYS A 114 -4.00 -8.20 1.64
C LYS A 114 -2.56 -8.65 1.42
N TRP A 115 -2.20 -9.06 0.20
CA TRP A 115 -0.86 -9.56 -0.12
C TRP A 115 0.23 -8.53 0.16
N GLN A 116 -0.02 -7.25 -0.14
CA GLN A 116 0.95 -6.18 0.13
C GLN A 116 1.25 -5.99 1.63
N HIS A 117 0.25 -6.18 2.50
CA HIS A 117 0.37 -5.90 3.93
C HIS A 117 0.67 -7.16 4.76
N CYS A 118 0.34 -8.35 4.27
CA CYS A 118 0.79 -9.64 4.80
C CYS A 118 2.24 -9.90 4.33
N ARG A 119 3.20 -9.17 4.89
CA ARG A 119 4.61 -9.10 4.46
C ARG A 119 5.47 -10.35 4.70
N GLU A 120 4.87 -11.46 5.08
CA GLU A 120 5.63 -12.69 5.39
C GLU A 120 6.19 -13.35 4.12
N ASP A 121 5.60 -13.09 2.95
CA ASP A 121 6.01 -13.70 1.68
C ASP A 121 6.72 -12.72 0.73
N ALA A 122 7.98 -13.02 0.40
CA ALA A 122 8.73 -12.29 -0.63
C ALA A 122 8.06 -12.33 -2.03
N LEU A 123 7.11 -13.26 -2.21
CA LEU A 123 6.38 -13.53 -3.45
C LEU A 123 4.96 -12.94 -3.43
N TRP A 124 4.65 -12.02 -2.52
CA TRP A 124 3.31 -11.43 -2.39
C TRP A 124 2.75 -10.91 -3.72
N PHE A 125 3.59 -10.30 -4.57
CA PHE A 125 3.14 -9.77 -5.86
C PHE A 125 2.95 -10.87 -6.93
N CYS A 126 3.50 -12.06 -6.73
CA CYS A 126 3.22 -13.23 -7.56
C CYS A 126 1.86 -13.86 -7.23
N MET A 127 1.27 -13.56 -6.08
CA MET A 127 0.00 -14.17 -5.70
C MET A 127 -1.13 -13.76 -6.67
N PRO A 128 -1.98 -14.72 -7.09
CA PRO A 128 -3.14 -14.44 -7.91
C PRO A 128 -4.22 -13.70 -7.11
N CYS A 129 -5.08 -12.97 -7.83
CA CYS A 129 -6.25 -12.28 -7.27
C CYS A 129 -7.52 -12.86 -7.91
N SER A 130 -8.64 -12.72 -7.21
CA SER A 130 -9.97 -13.09 -7.69
C SER A 130 -10.90 -11.85 -7.70
N PRO A 131 -11.32 -11.34 -8.88
CA PRO A 131 -10.98 -11.78 -10.23
C PRO A 131 -9.52 -11.47 -10.61
N ARG A 132 -9.03 -12.16 -11.65
CA ARG A 132 -7.64 -12.03 -12.10
C ARG A 132 -7.38 -10.69 -12.75
N HIS A 133 -6.26 -10.07 -12.39
CA HIS A 133 -5.77 -8.88 -13.08
C HIS A 133 -5.28 -9.23 -14.48
N ARG A 134 -5.61 -8.37 -15.45
CA ARG A 134 -5.06 -8.47 -16.81
C ARG A 134 -3.58 -8.11 -16.77
N LEU A 135 -2.76 -8.93 -17.43
CA LEU A 135 -1.33 -8.72 -17.55
C LEU A 135 -1.01 -7.98 -18.85
N VAL A 136 -0.12 -7.00 -18.78
CA VAL A 136 0.24 -6.14 -19.92
C VAL A 136 1.72 -5.78 -19.92
N TYR A 137 2.22 -5.37 -21.07
CA TYR A 137 3.41 -4.53 -21.16
C TYR A 137 2.98 -3.08 -21.27
N ALA A 138 3.35 -2.26 -20.29
CA ALA A 138 3.02 -0.84 -20.27
C ALA A 138 4.28 0.01 -20.40
N LYS A 139 4.18 1.15 -21.08
CA LYS A 139 5.30 2.08 -21.28
C LYS A 139 4.98 3.44 -20.67
N GLN A 140 5.78 3.86 -19.69
CA GLN A 140 5.78 5.22 -19.18
C GLN A 140 6.71 6.12 -20.01
N LYS A 141 6.39 7.40 -20.12
CA LYS A 141 7.23 8.39 -20.83
C LYS A 141 8.64 8.40 -20.22
N GLY A 142 9.66 8.20 -21.06
CA GLY A 142 11.06 8.13 -20.63
C GLY A 142 11.57 6.74 -20.25
N PHE A 143 10.70 5.74 -20.18
CA PHE A 143 11.04 4.37 -19.80
C PHE A 143 10.73 3.36 -20.92
N PRO A 144 11.39 2.19 -20.95
CA PRO A 144 11.03 1.11 -21.85
C PRO A 144 9.69 0.47 -21.46
N TYR A 145 9.17 -0.42 -22.30
CA TYR A 145 8.04 -1.27 -21.93
C TYR A 145 8.42 -2.17 -20.75
N TRP A 146 7.51 -2.29 -19.79
CA TRP A 146 7.70 -3.08 -18.58
C TRP A 146 6.45 -3.92 -18.28
N PRO A 147 6.61 -5.16 -17.79
CA PRO A 147 5.47 -5.99 -17.42
C PRO A 147 4.71 -5.39 -16.22
N ALA A 148 3.38 -5.42 -16.26
CA ALA A 148 2.52 -4.88 -15.22
C ALA A 148 1.19 -5.65 -15.08
N LYS A 149 0.58 -5.55 -13.89
CA LYS A 149 -0.82 -5.90 -13.63
C LYS A 149 -1.70 -4.66 -13.84
N VAL A 150 -2.82 -4.81 -14.53
CA VAL A 150 -3.83 -3.76 -14.64
C VAL A 150 -4.71 -3.81 -13.39
N ILE A 151 -4.65 -2.73 -12.60
CA ILE A 151 -5.43 -2.58 -11.36
C ILE A 151 -6.82 -2.06 -11.69
N ARG A 152 -6.91 -1.05 -12.57
CA ARG A 152 -8.17 -0.47 -13.02
C ARG A 152 -8.07 -0.03 -14.47
N GLU A 153 -9.10 -0.34 -15.24
CA GLU A 153 -9.24 0.13 -16.62
C GLU A 153 -10.09 1.41 -16.65
N GLY A 154 -9.54 2.47 -17.23
CA GLY A 154 -10.27 3.69 -17.56
C GLY A 154 -10.50 3.81 -19.07
N SER A 155 -11.28 4.82 -19.46
CA SER A 155 -11.64 5.05 -20.86
C SER A 155 -10.45 5.43 -21.75
N SER A 156 -9.55 6.27 -21.25
CA SER A 156 -8.35 6.73 -21.95
C SER A 156 -7.04 6.22 -21.33
N THR A 157 -7.04 5.99 -20.02
CA THR A 157 -5.87 5.54 -19.27
C THR A 157 -6.18 4.29 -18.47
N CYS A 158 -5.18 3.42 -18.30
CA CYS A 158 -5.24 2.33 -17.35
C CYS A 158 -4.28 2.59 -16.20
N ASP A 159 -4.73 2.22 -15.01
CA ASP A 159 -3.95 2.19 -13.80
C ASP A 159 -3.25 0.84 -13.71
N VAL A 160 -1.92 0.85 -13.74
CA VAL A 160 -1.09 -0.34 -13.76
C VAL A 160 -0.09 -0.34 -12.63
N ARG A 161 0.21 -1.54 -12.15
CA ARG A 161 1.26 -1.79 -11.16
C ARG A 161 2.32 -2.70 -11.75
N PHE A 162 3.55 -2.21 -11.82
CA PHE A 162 4.65 -2.88 -12.49
C PHE A 162 5.22 -4.03 -11.65
N PHE A 163 5.69 -5.09 -12.32
CA PHE A 163 6.52 -6.12 -11.69
C PHE A 163 7.94 -5.57 -11.41
N GLY A 164 8.70 -6.24 -10.55
CA GLY A 164 10.05 -5.88 -10.14
C GLY A 164 10.10 -5.22 -8.76
N SER A 165 11.31 -4.93 -8.28
CA SER A 165 11.58 -4.66 -6.86
C SER A 165 10.85 -3.48 -6.22
N GLN A 166 10.42 -2.49 -7.01
CA GLN A 166 9.78 -1.27 -6.48
C GLN A 166 8.26 -1.30 -6.60
N HIS A 167 7.69 -2.27 -7.34
CA HIS A 167 6.25 -2.43 -7.57
C HIS A 167 5.50 -1.11 -7.82
N GLN A 168 6.11 -0.24 -8.63
CA GLN A 168 5.63 1.12 -8.87
C GLN A 168 4.25 1.12 -9.53
N ARG A 169 3.46 2.13 -9.23
CA ARG A 169 2.13 2.34 -9.82
C ARG A 169 2.14 3.54 -10.76
N ALA A 170 1.44 3.43 -11.89
CA ALA A 170 1.32 4.51 -12.86
C ALA A 170 0.01 4.46 -13.63
N ASN A 171 -0.49 5.64 -14.01
CA ASN A 171 -1.55 5.75 -15.01
C ASN A 171 -0.92 5.87 -16.41
N ILE A 172 -1.22 4.91 -17.27
CA ILE A 172 -0.65 4.78 -18.61
C ILE A 172 -1.78 4.93 -19.63
N ASP A 173 -1.56 5.75 -20.65
CA ASP A 173 -2.47 5.90 -21.77
C ASP A 173 -2.61 4.57 -22.54
N ASN A 174 -3.83 4.25 -22.96
CA ASN A 174 -4.18 3.00 -23.63
C ASN A 174 -3.35 2.75 -24.89
N GLY A 175 -2.89 3.81 -25.59
CA GLY A 175 -1.98 3.69 -26.73
C GLY A 175 -0.57 3.14 -26.40
N HIS A 176 -0.18 3.18 -25.12
CA HIS A 176 1.11 2.71 -24.61
C HIS A 176 1.01 1.38 -23.87
N ILE A 177 -0.10 0.66 -24.04
CA ILE A 177 -0.37 -0.64 -23.44
C ILE A 177 -0.35 -1.69 -24.54
N LYS A 178 0.39 -2.78 -24.30
CA LYS A 178 0.46 -3.94 -25.19
C LYS A 178 0.07 -5.19 -24.43
N SER A 179 -0.54 -6.14 -25.15
CA SER A 179 -0.85 -7.46 -24.59
C SER A 179 0.42 -8.15 -24.10
N ILE A 180 0.30 -8.89 -22.99
CA ILE A 180 1.41 -9.70 -22.46
C ILE A 180 1.86 -10.81 -23.42
N THR A 181 1.03 -11.17 -24.41
CA THR A 181 1.37 -12.21 -25.42
C THR A 181 2.30 -11.71 -26.52
N VAL A 182 2.55 -10.40 -26.61
CA VAL A 182 3.44 -9.82 -27.63
C VAL A 182 4.88 -10.31 -27.42
N ASN A 183 5.56 -10.67 -28.50
CA ASN A 183 6.96 -11.07 -28.44
C ASN A 183 7.83 -9.94 -27.88
N VAL A 184 8.46 -10.18 -26.72
CA VAL A 184 9.31 -9.23 -26.00
C VAL A 184 10.43 -8.65 -26.87
N HIS A 185 10.94 -9.41 -27.85
CA HIS A 185 12.01 -8.96 -28.75
C HIS A 185 11.57 -7.80 -29.66
N SER A 186 10.26 -7.65 -29.91
CA SER A 186 9.72 -6.54 -30.69
C SER A 186 9.65 -5.21 -29.91
N LEU A 187 9.90 -5.23 -28.60
CA LEU A 187 9.63 -4.09 -27.71
C LEU A 187 10.84 -3.15 -27.49
N GLN A 188 11.95 -3.35 -28.21
CA GLN A 188 13.18 -2.51 -28.12
C GLN A 188 13.65 -2.25 -26.67
N ILE A 189 13.62 -3.30 -25.83
CA ILE A 189 13.93 -3.19 -24.40
C ILE A 189 15.43 -3.43 -24.16
N LYS A 190 16.07 -2.57 -23.38
CA LYS A 190 17.40 -2.83 -22.82
C LYS A 190 17.26 -3.86 -21.69
N LYS A 191 17.87 -5.04 -21.85
CA LYS A 191 17.88 -6.10 -20.83
C LYS A 191 18.75 -5.69 -19.65
N THR A 192 18.18 -4.98 -18.69
CA THR A 192 18.81 -4.70 -17.40
C THR A 192 18.55 -5.84 -16.42
N SER A 193 19.36 -5.96 -15.38
CA SER A 193 19.14 -6.96 -14.31
C SER A 193 17.78 -6.79 -13.63
N ALA A 194 17.33 -5.54 -13.43
CA ALA A 194 16.00 -5.23 -12.92
C ALA A 194 14.88 -5.75 -13.84
N TYR A 195 15.05 -5.63 -15.16
CA TYR A 195 14.07 -6.11 -16.13
C TYR A 195 13.97 -7.64 -16.12
N THR A 196 15.12 -8.33 -16.03
CA THR A 196 15.14 -9.80 -15.91
C THR A 196 14.41 -10.27 -14.65
N LYS A 197 14.62 -9.60 -13.51
CA LYS A 197 13.91 -9.92 -12.25
C LYS A 197 12.40 -9.71 -12.37
N ALA A 198 11.97 -8.61 -13.01
CA ALA A 198 10.55 -8.37 -13.24
C ALA A 198 9.90 -9.42 -14.16
N LEU A 199 10.64 -9.92 -15.15
CA LEU A 199 10.16 -11.02 -15.99
C LEU A 199 10.12 -12.36 -15.25
N GLU A 200 11.06 -12.63 -14.36
CA GLU A 200 11.06 -13.83 -13.51
C GLU A 200 9.85 -13.83 -12.58
N GLU A 201 9.59 -12.70 -11.92
CA GLU A 201 8.40 -12.51 -11.08
C GLU A 201 7.09 -12.67 -11.87
N LEU A 202 7.01 -12.09 -13.08
CA LEU A 202 5.87 -12.30 -13.99
C LEU A 202 5.66 -13.78 -14.33
N LYS A 203 6.73 -14.52 -14.66
CA LYS A 203 6.63 -15.95 -14.97
C LYS A 203 6.12 -16.74 -13.78
N GLN A 204 6.62 -16.42 -12.58
CA GLN A 204 6.17 -17.07 -11.37
C GLN A 204 4.69 -16.79 -11.08
N HIS A 205 4.25 -15.54 -11.28
CA HIS A 205 2.84 -15.19 -11.20
C HIS A 205 1.97 -16.00 -12.18
N GLN A 206 2.44 -16.20 -13.42
CA GLN A 206 1.75 -17.02 -14.42
C GLN A 206 1.67 -18.50 -14.01
N VAL A 207 2.70 -19.04 -13.36
CA VAL A 207 2.67 -20.39 -12.80
C VAL A 207 1.59 -20.49 -11.73
N PHE A 208 1.56 -19.56 -10.76
CA PHE A 208 0.53 -19.55 -9.72
C PHE A 208 -0.88 -19.35 -10.24
N LEU A 209 -1.06 -18.57 -11.32
CA LEU A 209 -2.36 -18.47 -12.02
C LEU A 209 -2.80 -19.82 -12.58
N ASN A 210 -1.89 -20.55 -13.25
CA ASN A 210 -2.18 -21.86 -13.82
C ASN A 210 -2.44 -22.93 -12.74
N GLU A 211 -1.78 -22.83 -11.59
CA GLU A 211 -2.03 -23.70 -10.43
C GLU A 211 -3.40 -23.41 -9.80
N ALA A 212 -3.75 -22.14 -9.64
CA ALA A 212 -5.06 -21.72 -9.16
C ALA A 212 -6.21 -22.10 -10.11
N ASP A 213 -5.94 -22.30 -11.41
CA ASP A 213 -6.93 -22.86 -12.36
C ASP A 213 -7.20 -24.35 -12.12
N LYS A 214 -6.22 -25.10 -11.63
CA LYS A 214 -6.32 -26.56 -11.45
C LYS A 214 -7.06 -26.94 -10.17
N ASP A 215 -7.03 -26.08 -9.16
CA ASP A 215 -7.69 -26.31 -7.87
C ASP A 215 -8.57 -25.11 -7.47
N PRO A 216 -9.81 -25.02 -7.99
CA PRO A 216 -10.73 -23.95 -7.61
C PRO A 216 -11.18 -24.01 -6.14
N ALA A 217 -10.93 -25.11 -5.42
CA ALA A 217 -11.34 -25.27 -4.03
C ALA A 217 -10.48 -24.42 -3.07
N LEU A 218 -9.20 -24.19 -3.41
CA LEU A 218 -8.28 -23.39 -2.58
C LEU A 218 -8.64 -21.89 -2.55
N ASN A 219 -9.28 -21.37 -3.59
CA ASN A 219 -9.76 -19.98 -3.68
C ASN A 219 -11.07 -19.72 -2.91
N SER A 220 -11.75 -20.77 -2.46
CA SER A 220 -13.03 -20.68 -1.72
C SER A 220 -12.88 -20.71 -0.20
N ALA A 221 -11.66 -20.91 0.31
CA ALA A 221 -11.36 -20.91 1.74
C ALA A 221 -11.20 -19.48 2.30
N LEU A 222 -12.22 -18.65 2.08
CA LEU A 222 -12.52 -17.52 2.97
C LEU A 222 -13.88 -17.84 3.59
N PRO A 223 -14.05 -17.71 4.92
CA PRO A 223 -15.33 -18.00 5.54
C PRO A 223 -16.38 -17.08 4.91
N ALA A 224 -17.40 -17.68 4.31
CA ALA A 224 -18.61 -16.97 3.94
C ALA A 224 -19.05 -16.17 5.16
N SER A 225 -19.08 -14.85 5.05
CA SER A 225 -19.79 -14.01 6.00
C SER A 225 -21.22 -14.54 6.09
N SER A 226 -21.60 -14.95 7.30
CA SER A 226 -22.89 -15.53 7.61
C SER A 226 -24.04 -14.71 7.01
N PRO A 227 -25.14 -15.35 6.58
CA PRO A 227 -26.28 -14.64 6.03
C PRO A 227 -26.87 -13.73 7.09
N ALA A 228 -27.22 -12.51 6.66
CA ALA A 228 -27.95 -11.53 7.45
C ALA A 228 -29.17 -12.19 8.09
N ALA A 229 -29.22 -12.18 9.42
CA ALA A 229 -30.42 -12.52 10.17
C ALA A 229 -31.46 -11.44 9.90
N THR A 230 -32.46 -11.79 9.08
CA THR A 230 -33.75 -11.12 9.05
C THR A 230 -34.50 -11.46 10.34
N GLN A 231 -34.76 -10.45 11.16
CA GLN A 231 -35.99 -10.26 11.94
C GLN A 231 -35.99 -8.85 12.54
#